data_AF-A0A6C1DP79-F1
#
_entry.id   AF-A0A6C1DP79-F1
#
_cell.length_a   1.000
_cell.length_b   1.000
_cell.length_c   1.000
_cell.angle_alpha   90.00
_cell.angle_beta   90.00
_cell.angle_gamma   90.00
#
_symmetry.space_group_name_H-M   'P 1'
#
loop_
_entity.id
_entity.type
_entity.pdbx_description
1 polymer ?
#
loop_
_entity_poly.entity_id
_entity_poly.type
_entity_poly.pdbx_seq_one_letter_code
_entity_poly.pdbx_strand_id
1 'polypeptide(L)'
;MRDQVPPNTPSDDMSRAIAGHLVEFFRNEVKHGRLPENLLPLQSGIGNIANAVIEGLAGAQFKHLTVWTEVLQDSFLDLFENGSLDYATATSVRLTEKGSTEPLQTGKISNTDCV
;
A
#
# COMPACT_ATOMS: atom_id res chain seq x y z
N MET A 1 -21.40 -19.47 -10.32
CA MET A 1 -20.22 -18.65 -10.65
C MET A 1 -19.84 -17.93 -9.37
N ARG A 2 -18.66 -18.21 -8.79
CA ARG A 2 -18.15 -17.46 -7.63
C ARG A 2 -17.40 -16.24 -8.17
N ASP A 3 -17.58 -15.09 -7.53
CA ASP A 3 -16.79 -13.90 -7.82
C ASP A 3 -15.34 -14.18 -7.37
N GLN A 4 -14.41 -14.17 -8.31
CA GLN A 4 -13.01 -14.51 -8.07
C GLN A 4 -12.11 -13.39 -8.59
N VAL A 5 -11.34 -12.82 -7.69
CA VAL A 5 -10.33 -11.81 -8.01
C VAL A 5 -9.06 -12.53 -8.50
N PRO A 6 -8.56 -12.23 -9.72
CA PRO A 6 -7.32 -12.81 -10.23
C PRO A 6 -6.12 -12.45 -9.34
N PRO A 7 -5.09 -13.32 -9.28
CA PRO A 7 -3.88 -13.05 -8.51
C PRO A 7 -3.21 -11.75 -8.96
N ASN A 8 -2.51 -11.10 -8.03
CA ASN A 8 -1.75 -9.91 -8.33
C ASN A 8 -0.58 -10.24 -9.26
N THR A 9 -0.29 -9.33 -10.19
CA THR A 9 0.93 -9.41 -11.01
C THR A 9 2.15 -9.19 -10.10
N PRO A 10 3.10 -10.14 -10.05
CA PRO A 10 4.33 -9.96 -9.28
C PRO A 10 5.19 -8.85 -9.87
N SER A 11 5.85 -8.09 -8.99
CA SER A 11 6.81 -7.06 -9.40
C SER A 11 7.87 -7.63 -10.34
N ASP A 12 8.14 -6.96 -11.46
CA ASP A 12 9.28 -7.25 -12.35
C ASP A 12 10.48 -6.37 -11.99
N ASP A 13 11.65 -6.66 -12.56
CA ASP A 13 12.89 -5.93 -12.26
C ASP A 13 12.78 -4.44 -12.60
N MET A 14 12.06 -4.10 -13.68
CA MET A 14 11.85 -2.73 -14.09
C MET A 14 10.99 -1.98 -13.06
N SER A 15 9.91 -2.59 -12.60
CA SER A 15 9.00 -2.05 -11.60
C SER A 15 9.71 -1.88 -10.26
N ARG A 16 10.55 -2.84 -9.87
CA ARG A 16 11.41 -2.74 -8.67
C ARG A 16 12.41 -1.59 -8.78
N ALA A 17 13.02 -1.38 -9.94
CA ALA A 17 13.93 -0.25 -10.15
C ALA A 17 13.20 1.10 -10.01
N ILE A 18 12.02 1.23 -10.61
CA ILE A 18 11.17 2.43 -10.46
C ILE A 18 10.81 2.67 -8.99
N ALA A 19 10.40 1.61 -8.28
CA ALA A 19 10.08 1.67 -6.85
C ALA A 19 11.30 2.12 -6.01
N GLY A 20 12.49 1.58 -6.32
CA GLY A 20 13.73 1.97 -5.64
C GLY A 20 14.04 3.47 -5.78
N HIS A 21 13.86 4.02 -6.98
CA HIS A 21 14.02 5.47 -7.20
C HIS A 21 13.02 6.31 -6.40
N LEU A 22 11.76 5.86 -6.33
CA LEU A 22 10.72 6.59 -5.61
C LEU A 22 10.92 6.54 -4.09
N VAL A 23 11.32 5.38 -3.55
CA VAL A 23 11.65 5.22 -2.13
C VAL A 23 12.84 6.11 -1.74
N GLU A 24 13.88 6.14 -2.57
CA GLU A 24 15.05 7.01 -2.33
C GLU A 24 14.66 8.49 -2.39
N PHE A 25 13.79 8.87 -3.34
CA PHE A 25 13.23 10.21 -3.40
C PHE A 25 12.53 10.58 -2.10
N PHE A 26 11.62 9.75 -1.59
CA PHE A 26 10.92 10.02 -0.32
C PHE A 26 11.89 10.14 0.86
N ARG A 27 12.88 9.25 0.96
CA ARG A 27 13.92 9.35 2.00
C ARG A 27 14.67 10.67 1.93
N ASN A 28 15.00 11.10 0.72
CA ASN A 28 15.68 12.37 0.50
C ASN A 28 14.80 13.58 0.88
N GLU A 29 13.51 13.56 0.54
CA GLU A 29 12.56 14.59 0.93
C GLU A 29 12.42 14.69 2.46
N VAL A 30 12.32 13.55 3.14
CA VAL A 30 12.28 13.49 4.61
C VAL A 30 13.57 14.04 5.22
N LYS A 31 14.73 13.61 4.71
CA LYS A 31 16.04 14.09 5.17
C LYS A 31 16.20 15.60 5.04
N HIS A 32 15.59 16.21 4.03
CA HIS A 32 15.62 17.65 3.81
C HIS A 32 14.47 18.40 4.52
N GLY A 33 13.63 17.71 5.29
CA GLY A 33 12.50 18.31 6.00
C GLY A 33 11.37 18.80 5.10
N ARG A 34 11.31 18.34 3.84
CA ARG A 34 10.23 18.67 2.90
C ARG A 34 9.01 17.76 3.07
N LEU A 35 9.23 16.55 3.57
CA LEU A 35 8.20 15.62 3.99
C LEU A 35 8.43 15.20 5.44
N PRO A 36 7.36 14.92 6.21
CA PRO A 36 7.50 14.34 7.54
C PRO A 36 7.87 12.85 7.46
N GLU A 37 8.38 12.26 8.55
CA GLU A 37 8.85 10.86 8.59
C GLU A 37 7.75 9.83 8.33
N ASN A 38 6.50 10.19 8.62
CA ASN A 38 5.31 9.39 8.34
C ASN A 38 4.73 9.63 6.93
N LEU A 39 5.44 10.40 6.11
CA LEU A 39 5.01 10.89 4.82
C LEU A 39 3.64 11.61 4.92
N LEU A 40 3.00 11.81 3.77
CA LEU A 40 1.62 12.27 3.68
C LEU A 40 0.72 11.06 3.36
N PRO A 41 -0.62 11.20 3.50
CA PRO A 41 -1.54 10.13 3.11
C PRO A 41 -1.26 9.62 1.69
N LEU A 42 -0.98 8.32 1.58
CA LEU A 42 -0.54 7.69 0.35
C LEU A 42 -1.73 7.23 -0.47
N GLN A 43 -1.73 7.60 -1.76
CA GLN A 43 -2.64 7.07 -2.76
C GLN A 43 -1.83 6.21 -3.74
N SER A 44 -2.29 5.00 -4.03
CA SER A 44 -1.67 4.12 -5.03
C SER A 44 -2.74 3.44 -5.86
N GLY A 45 -2.49 3.36 -7.17
CA GLY A 45 -3.34 2.61 -8.10
C GLY A 45 -3.11 1.09 -8.01
N ILE A 46 -3.69 0.37 -8.96
CA ILE A 46 -3.49 -1.08 -9.13
C ILE A 46 -2.47 -1.31 -10.25
N GLY A 47 -1.59 -2.29 -10.09
CA GLY A 47 -0.71 -2.75 -11.15
C GLY A 47 0.72 -3.02 -10.70
N ASN A 48 1.57 -3.42 -11.64
CA ASN A 48 2.89 -3.96 -11.32
C ASN A 48 3.79 -2.95 -10.59
N ILE A 49 3.82 -1.72 -11.10
CA ILE A 49 4.60 -0.62 -10.52
C ILE A 49 4.06 -0.24 -9.14
N ALA A 50 2.73 -0.16 -8.99
CA ALA A 50 2.10 0.16 -7.72
C ALA A 50 2.45 -0.88 -6.64
N ASN A 51 2.37 -2.17 -6.98
CA ASN A 51 2.76 -3.26 -6.08
C ASN A 51 4.22 -3.13 -5.66
N ALA A 52 5.13 -2.93 -6.63
CA ALA A 52 6.55 -2.77 -6.36
C ALA A 52 6.85 -1.58 -5.43
N VAL A 53 6.12 -0.47 -5.58
CA VAL A 53 6.27 0.71 -4.70
C VAL A 53 5.82 0.39 -3.28
N ILE A 54 4.67 -0.26 -3.11
CA ILE A 54 4.16 -0.62 -1.78
C ILE A 54 5.10 -1.63 -1.09
N GLU A 55 5.58 -2.64 -1.82
CA GLU A 55 6.62 -3.59 -1.36
C GLU A 55 7.90 -2.84 -0.94
N GLY A 56 8.34 -1.88 -1.74
CA GLY A 56 9.50 -1.04 -1.45
C GLY A 56 9.32 -0.20 -0.18
N LEU A 57 8.13 0.39 0.02
CA LEU A 57 7.79 1.16 1.22
C LEU A 57 7.75 0.27 2.47
N ALA A 58 7.24 -0.96 2.35
CA ALA A 58 7.25 -1.94 3.43
C ALA A 58 8.68 -2.26 3.91
N GLY A 59 9.64 -2.36 2.98
CA GLY A 59 11.05 -2.55 3.29
C GLY A 59 11.79 -1.28 3.74
N ALA A 60 11.25 -0.09 3.46
CA ALA A 60 11.96 1.18 3.64
C ALA A 60 11.95 1.70 5.09
N GLN A 61 11.25 1.04 6.01
CA GLN A 61 11.12 1.38 7.44
C GLN A 61 10.41 2.71 7.74
N PHE A 62 9.56 3.21 6.84
CA PHE A 62 8.63 4.29 7.20
C PHE A 62 7.67 3.80 8.28
N LYS A 63 7.20 4.71 9.14
CA LYS A 63 6.30 4.41 10.26
C LYS A 63 5.12 5.36 10.25
N HIS A 64 4.00 4.94 10.86
CA HIS A 64 2.79 5.76 10.97
C HIS A 64 2.24 6.22 9.62
N LEU A 65 2.42 5.40 8.59
CA LEU A 65 1.85 5.67 7.27
C LEU A 65 0.33 5.69 7.39
N THR A 66 -0.28 6.50 6.54
CA THR A 66 -1.73 6.51 6.32
C THR A 66 -2.00 6.35 4.83
N VAL A 67 -3.04 5.60 4.47
CA VAL A 67 -3.39 5.36 3.07
C VAL A 67 -4.76 5.92 2.80
N TRP A 68 -4.86 6.73 1.74
CA TRP A 68 -6.11 7.21 1.17
C TRP A 68 -6.13 6.87 -0.32
N THR A 69 -6.88 5.82 -0.66
CA THR A 69 -6.88 5.26 -2.01
C THR A 69 -8.29 5.02 -2.53
N GLU A 70 -8.44 4.77 -3.82
CA GLU A 70 -9.72 4.35 -4.40
C GLU A 70 -9.97 2.86 -4.13
N VAL A 71 -8.91 2.04 -4.29
CA VAL A 71 -8.98 0.59 -4.15
C VAL A 71 -7.92 0.10 -3.18
N LEU A 72 -8.34 -0.63 -2.14
CA LEU A 72 -7.45 -1.34 -1.23
C LEU A 72 -7.20 -2.78 -1.74
N GLN A 73 -5.94 -3.13 -1.92
CA GLN A 73 -5.49 -4.41 -2.49
C GLN A 73 -4.51 -5.13 -1.55
N ASP A 74 -4.24 -6.42 -1.79
CA ASP A 74 -3.43 -7.29 -0.94
C ASP A 74 -2.06 -6.69 -0.56
N SER A 75 -1.42 -5.92 -1.45
CA SER A 75 -0.09 -5.34 -1.16
C SER A 75 -0.09 -4.42 0.07
N PHE A 76 -1.24 -3.82 0.42
CA PHE A 76 -1.35 -2.98 1.62
C PHE A 76 -1.44 -3.81 2.91
N LEU A 77 -1.80 -5.10 2.83
CA LEU A 77 -1.86 -5.98 3.99
C LEU A 77 -0.47 -6.17 4.59
N ASP A 78 0.56 -6.31 3.76
CA ASP A 78 1.96 -6.40 4.20
C ASP A 78 2.39 -5.19 5.06
N LEU A 79 1.86 -4.00 4.77
CA LEU A 79 2.10 -2.79 5.56
C LEU A 79 1.37 -2.78 6.90
N PHE A 80 0.19 -3.40 6.97
CA PHE A 80 -0.51 -3.62 8.24
C PHE A 80 0.20 -4.69 9.10
N GLU A 81 0.68 -5.75 8.47
CA GLU A 81 1.39 -6.86 9.14
C GLU A 81 2.70 -6.40 9.76
N ASN A 82 3.48 -5.57 9.04
CA ASN A 82 4.75 -5.05 9.56
C ASN A 82 4.60 -3.82 10.48
N GLY A 83 3.36 -3.38 10.73
CA GLY A 83 3.03 -2.27 11.63
C GLY A 83 3.48 -0.89 11.13
N SER A 84 3.72 -0.73 9.84
CA SER A 84 4.12 0.56 9.25
C SER A 84 2.92 1.42 8.87
N LEU A 85 1.73 0.82 8.71
CA LEU A 85 0.47 1.46 8.35
C LEU A 85 -0.50 1.51 9.54
N ASP A 86 -0.92 2.72 9.92
CA ASP A 86 -1.83 2.95 11.04
C ASP A 86 -3.30 2.85 10.61
N TYR A 87 -3.63 3.41 9.44
CA TYR A 87 -4.99 3.47 8.92
C TYR A 87 -5.05 3.49 7.40
N ALA A 88 -6.08 2.86 6.83
CA ALA A 88 -6.40 2.97 5.41
C ALA A 88 -7.87 3.36 5.18
N THR A 89 -8.10 4.29 4.25
CA THR A 89 -9.42 4.56 3.68
C THR A 89 -9.43 4.17 2.21
N ALA A 90 -10.53 3.53 1.81
CA ALA A 90 -10.80 3.22 0.41
C ALA A 90 -12.28 3.34 0.05
N THR A 91 -12.57 3.43 -1.24
CA THR A 91 -13.93 3.31 -1.78
C THR A 91 -14.32 1.85 -1.97
N SER A 92 -13.35 1.02 -2.37
CA SER A 92 -13.56 -0.41 -2.62
C SER A 92 -12.38 -1.25 -2.13
N VAL A 93 -12.67 -2.53 -1.93
CA VAL A 93 -11.70 -3.53 -1.49
C VAL A 93 -11.60 -4.60 -2.57
N ARG A 94 -10.38 -4.84 -3.08
CA ARG A 94 -10.07 -5.85 -4.09
C ARG A 94 -9.01 -6.81 -3.52
N LEU A 95 -9.46 -7.83 -2.82
CA LEU A 95 -8.58 -8.84 -2.22
C LEU A 95 -8.59 -10.13 -3.02
N THR A 96 -7.42 -10.77 -3.17
CA THR A 96 -7.37 -12.16 -3.68
C THR A 96 -7.93 -13.13 -2.64
N GLU A 97 -8.09 -14.41 -3.01
CA GLU A 97 -8.49 -15.45 -2.05
C GLU A 97 -7.52 -15.51 -0.85
N LYS A 98 -6.21 -15.29 -1.07
CA LYS A 98 -5.22 -15.23 0.01
C LYS A 98 -5.48 -14.06 0.94
N GLY A 99 -5.53 -12.84 0.41
CA GLY A 99 -5.75 -11.62 1.22
C GLY A 99 -7.10 -11.62 1.93
N SER A 100 -8.12 -12.27 1.37
CA SER A 100 -9.45 -12.40 2.01
C SER A 100 -9.45 -13.35 3.21
N THR A 101 -8.48 -14.26 3.30
CA THR A 101 -8.34 -15.18 4.44
C THR A 101 -7.41 -14.66 5.54
N GLU A 102 -6.67 -13.58 5.27
CA GLU A 102 -5.80 -12.96 6.26
C GLU A 102 -6.64 -12.19 7.30
N PRO A 103 -6.29 -12.27 8.60
CA PRO A 103 -7.01 -11.57 9.64
C PRO A 103 -6.81 -10.06 9.50
N LEU A 104 -7.82 -9.38 8.92
CA LEU A 104 -7.85 -7.92 8.83
C LEU A 104 -7.89 -7.32 10.24
N GLN A 105 -7.01 -6.37 10.53
CA GLN A 105 -7.01 -5.62 11.80
C GLN A 105 -8.29 -4.77 11.89
N THR A 106 -9.31 -5.33 12.53
CA THR A 106 -10.65 -4.75 12.60
C THR A 106 -10.59 -3.35 13.23
N GLY A 107 -11.15 -2.35 12.55
CA GLY A 107 -11.15 -0.94 12.99
C GLY A 107 -10.04 -0.05 12.43
N LYS A 108 -9.09 -0.58 11.63
CA LYS A 108 -8.04 0.22 10.96
C LYS A 108 -8.27 0.47 9.47
N ILE A 109 -9.31 -0.14 8.91
CA ILE A 109 -9.73 0.06 7.52
C ILE A 109 -11.15 0.64 7.57
N SER A 110 -11.34 1.86 7.05
CA SER A 110 -12.69 2.33 6.70
C SER A 110 -12.92 2.20 5.21
N ASN A 111 -14.10 1.69 4.88
CA ASN A 111 -14.72 2.08 3.64
C ASN A 111 -15.37 3.45 3.90
N THR A 112 -14.74 4.53 3.44
CA THR A 112 -15.44 5.82 3.40
C THR A 112 -16.45 5.69 2.29
N ASP A 113 -17.72 5.64 2.65
CA ASP A 113 -18.84 5.66 1.73
C ASP A 113 -18.61 6.76 0.67
N CYS A 114 -18.37 6.34 -0.58
CA CYS A 114 -18.78 7.17 -1.70
C CYS A 114 -20.31 7.14 -1.68
N VAL A 115 -20.91 8.11 -0.96
CA VAL A 115 -22.34 8.47 -0.95
C VAL A 115 -23.37 7.35 -0.74
#